data_AF-A0A2N4YW13-F1
#
_entry.id   AF-A0A2N4YW13-F1
#
_cell.length_a   1.000
_cell.length_b   1.000
_cell.length_c   1.000
_cell.angle_alpha   90.00
_cell.angle_beta   90.00
_cell.angle_gamma   90.00
#
_symmetry.space_group_name_H-M   'P 1'
#
loop_
_entity.id
_entity.type
_entity.pdbx_description
1 polymer ?
#
loop_
_entity_poly.entity_id
_entity_poly.type
_entity_poly.pdbx_seq_one_letter_code
_entity_poly.pdbx_strand_id
1 'polypeptide(L)'
;MSQKSNRPELLQRIETLIDNLTAIHDNSGQYLQRLADGRVIDTKGWEGWEWTHGIGLFGLFRYQQLTGSPRARQLIDDWFSARFAEGTPEKNINTACPFLTLALRYQQEPRSDWRAYLDRWGEAIYRQMPRTDEGCLQHVTYESAHQQQIWDDTLMMAVLPLAILGKMFDKRRWVEEAIYQFLQHLHYLSDRQSGLWYHGWHFAGRHHFA
;
A
#
# COMPACT_ATOMS: atom_id res chain seq x y z
N MET A 1 -16.26 1.53 -34.13
CA MET A 1 -17.47 1.63 -33.31
C MET A 1 -17.08 1.33 -31.87
N SER A 2 -17.14 2.30 -30.97
CA SER A 2 -16.81 2.09 -29.55
C SER A 2 -17.94 1.28 -28.91
N GLN A 3 -17.66 0.05 -28.45
CA GLN A 3 -18.59 -0.70 -27.62
C GLN A 3 -18.79 0.09 -26.32
N LYS A 4 -19.94 0.75 -26.18
CA LYS A 4 -20.37 1.29 -24.89
C LYS A 4 -20.63 0.11 -23.97
N SER A 5 -19.69 -0.17 -23.06
CA SER A 5 -19.90 -1.13 -21.99
C SER A 5 -21.15 -0.75 -21.21
N ASN A 6 -22.11 -1.69 -21.10
CA ASN A 6 -23.34 -1.48 -20.34
C ASN A 6 -23.03 -1.57 -18.84
N ARG A 7 -23.54 -0.64 -18.02
CA ARG A 7 -23.20 -0.54 -16.59
C ARG A 7 -23.41 -1.86 -15.83
N PRO A 8 -24.51 -2.62 -15.99
CA PRO A 8 -24.69 -3.90 -15.31
C PRO A 8 -23.63 -4.94 -15.68
N GLU A 9 -23.22 -4.99 -16.95
CA GLU A 9 -22.17 -5.90 -17.42
C GLU A 9 -20.81 -5.53 -16.81
N LEU A 10 -20.50 -4.24 -16.72
CA LEU A 10 -19.28 -3.77 -16.06
C LEU A 10 -19.26 -4.13 -14.58
N LEU A 11 -20.38 -3.93 -13.86
CA LEU A 11 -20.48 -4.31 -12.45
C LEU A 11 -20.32 -5.82 -12.26
N GLN A 12 -20.95 -6.63 -13.12
CA GLN A 12 -20.78 -8.08 -13.08
C GLN A 12 -19.32 -8.49 -13.29
N ARG A 13 -18.60 -7.86 -14.23
CA ARG A 13 -17.18 -8.10 -14.46
C ARG A 13 -16.33 -7.73 -13.24
N ILE A 14 -16.63 -6.61 -12.57
CA ILE A 14 -15.93 -6.21 -11.34
C ILE A 14 -16.19 -7.23 -10.22
N GLU A 15 -17.42 -7.69 -10.02
CA GLU A 15 -17.73 -8.73 -9.03
C GLU A 15 -16.98 -10.03 -9.32
N THR A 16 -16.89 -10.47 -10.58
CA THR A 16 -16.08 -11.66 -10.95
C THR A 16 -14.59 -11.47 -10.66
N LEU A 17 -14.05 -10.25 -10.85
CA LEU A 17 -12.66 -9.95 -10.48
C LEU A 17 -12.46 -9.96 -8.97
N ILE A 18 -13.44 -9.49 -8.20
CA ILE A 18 -13.43 -9.55 -6.73
C ILE A 18 -13.48 -11.01 -6.26
N ASP A 19 -14.34 -11.84 -6.86
CA ASP A 19 -14.40 -13.28 -6.59
C ASP A 19 -13.04 -13.93 -6.82
N ASN A 20 -12.41 -13.64 -7.97
CA ASN A 20 -11.12 -14.21 -8.30
C ASN A 20 -10.04 -13.75 -7.31
N LEU A 21 -9.94 -12.44 -7.06
CA LEU A 21 -8.95 -11.84 -6.15
C LEU A 21 -9.02 -12.45 -4.74
N THR A 22 -10.23 -12.56 -4.19
CA THR A 22 -10.45 -13.06 -2.82
C THR A 22 -10.34 -14.58 -2.70
N ALA A 23 -10.39 -15.30 -3.82
CA ALA A 23 -10.20 -16.74 -3.88
C ALA A 23 -8.74 -17.16 -4.16
N ILE A 24 -7.81 -16.23 -4.38
CA ILE A 24 -6.39 -16.57 -4.56
C ILE A 24 -5.87 -17.22 -3.28
N HIS A 25 -5.19 -18.36 -3.43
CA HIS A 25 -4.54 -19.12 -2.36
C HIS A 25 -3.40 -19.98 -2.93
N ASP A 26 -2.43 -20.35 -2.09
CA ASP A 26 -1.36 -21.30 -2.45
C ASP A 26 -1.42 -22.55 -1.55
N ASN A 27 -2.26 -23.52 -1.94
CA ASN A 27 -2.40 -24.78 -1.19
C ASN A 27 -1.12 -25.63 -1.19
N SER A 28 -0.25 -25.42 -2.19
CA SER A 28 0.98 -26.20 -2.33
C SER A 28 2.13 -25.67 -1.46
N GLY A 29 2.02 -24.39 -1.05
CA GLY A 29 3.09 -23.65 -0.41
C GLY A 29 4.30 -23.39 -1.33
N GLN A 30 4.15 -23.56 -2.65
CA GLN A 30 5.21 -23.39 -3.65
C GLN A 30 5.78 -21.96 -3.65
N TYR A 31 4.94 -20.96 -3.38
CA TYR A 31 5.26 -19.54 -3.47
C TYR A 31 5.42 -18.87 -2.11
N LEU A 32 5.47 -19.65 -1.03
CA LEU A 32 5.77 -19.13 0.30
C LEU A 32 7.16 -18.52 0.32
N GLN A 33 7.23 -17.26 0.75
CA GLN A 33 8.49 -16.56 0.89
C GLN A 33 9.12 -16.94 2.22
N ARG A 34 10.38 -17.37 2.19
CA ARG A 34 11.13 -17.80 3.38
C ARG A 34 12.23 -16.79 3.66
N LEU A 35 12.16 -16.13 4.81
CA LEU A 35 13.12 -15.11 5.20
C LEU A 35 14.27 -15.74 6.01
N ALA A 36 15.41 -15.04 6.04
CA ALA A 36 16.62 -15.51 6.73
C ALA A 36 16.45 -15.68 8.25
N ASP A 37 15.45 -15.02 8.85
CA ASP A 37 15.11 -15.11 10.26
C ASP A 37 14.09 -16.21 10.59
N GLY A 38 13.73 -17.05 9.61
CA GLY A 38 12.85 -18.20 9.79
C GLY A 38 11.36 -17.90 9.58
N ARG A 39 10.97 -16.64 9.33
CA ARG A 39 9.59 -16.33 8.95
C ARG A 39 9.23 -16.95 7.60
N VAL A 40 7.99 -17.40 7.49
CA VAL A 40 7.38 -17.91 6.26
C VAL A 40 6.14 -17.09 5.97
N ILE A 41 6.14 -16.41 4.83
CA ILE A 41 5.11 -15.43 4.46
C ILE A 41 4.34 -15.97 3.26
N ASP A 42 3.01 -16.04 3.40
CA ASP A 42 2.13 -16.20 2.24
C ASP A 42 1.98 -14.85 1.53
N THR A 43 2.61 -14.75 0.36
CA THR A 43 2.59 -13.55 -0.48
C THR A 43 1.51 -13.59 -1.55
N LYS A 44 0.74 -14.69 -1.63
CA LYS A 44 -0.22 -14.96 -2.71
C LYS A 44 -1.65 -14.97 -2.21
N GLY A 45 -1.93 -15.76 -1.17
CA GLY A 45 -3.28 -15.95 -0.68
C GLY A 45 -3.91 -14.66 -0.19
N TRP A 46 -5.24 -14.55 -0.29
CA TRP A 46 -5.99 -13.39 0.24
C TRP A 46 -5.79 -13.18 1.74
N GLU A 47 -5.46 -14.25 2.45
CA GLU A 47 -5.07 -14.24 3.86
C GLU A 47 -3.63 -13.72 4.08
N GLY A 48 -2.90 -13.31 3.05
CA GLY A 48 -1.59 -12.68 3.20
C GLY A 48 -1.66 -11.24 3.69
N TRP A 49 -0.50 -10.62 3.92
CA TRP A 49 -0.37 -9.16 4.12
C TRP A 49 0.78 -8.63 3.28
N GLU A 50 0.44 -8.13 2.10
CA GLU A 50 1.38 -7.56 1.13
C GLU A 50 0.82 -6.28 0.49
N TRP A 51 1.66 -5.56 -0.25
CA TRP A 51 1.24 -4.37 -1.00
C TRP A 51 0.10 -4.65 -1.98
N THR A 52 0.05 -5.86 -2.57
CA THR A 52 -1.03 -6.31 -3.45
C THR A 52 -2.38 -6.26 -2.77
N HIS A 53 -2.44 -6.64 -1.48
CA HIS A 53 -3.64 -6.54 -0.66
C HIS A 53 -4.02 -5.09 -0.43
N GLY A 54 -3.04 -4.21 -0.17
CA GLY A 54 -3.30 -2.78 -0.02
C GLY A 54 -3.99 -2.18 -1.25
N ILE A 55 -3.51 -2.52 -2.45
CA ILE A 55 -4.13 -2.09 -3.71
C ILE A 55 -5.50 -2.74 -3.91
N GLY A 56 -5.65 -4.05 -3.65
CA GLY A 56 -6.92 -4.76 -3.76
C GLY A 56 -8.00 -4.19 -2.84
N LEU A 57 -7.66 -3.97 -1.57
CA LEU A 57 -8.51 -3.32 -0.58
C LEU A 57 -8.89 -1.90 -0.99
N PHE A 58 -7.95 -1.13 -1.56
CA PHE A 58 -8.26 0.21 -2.05
C PHE A 58 -9.23 0.16 -3.22
N GLY A 59 -9.06 -0.79 -4.14
CA GLY A 59 -10.03 -1.06 -5.22
C GLY A 59 -11.43 -1.39 -4.69
N LEU A 60 -11.51 -2.30 -3.71
CA LEU A 60 -12.77 -2.64 -3.02
C LEU A 60 -13.40 -1.41 -2.37
N PHE A 61 -12.61 -0.56 -1.72
CA PHE A 61 -13.10 0.66 -1.09
C PHE A 61 -13.66 1.65 -2.11
N ARG A 62 -12.96 1.88 -3.22
CA ARG A 62 -13.46 2.75 -4.29
C ARG A 62 -14.73 2.18 -4.93
N TYR A 63 -14.79 0.86 -5.11
CA TYR A 63 -15.99 0.20 -5.62
C TYR A 63 -17.18 0.34 -4.65
N GLN A 64 -16.95 0.13 -3.35
CA GLN A 64 -17.93 0.38 -2.28
C GLN A 64 -18.40 1.84 -2.27
N GLN A 65 -17.49 2.80 -2.41
CA GLN A 65 -17.82 4.23 -2.45
C GLN A 65 -18.72 4.58 -3.64
N LEU A 66 -18.49 3.98 -4.81
CA LEU A 66 -19.23 4.27 -6.04
C LEU A 66 -20.60 3.57 -6.13
N THR A 67 -20.74 2.41 -5.49
CA THR A 67 -21.93 1.54 -5.64
C THR A 67 -22.75 1.37 -4.38
N GLY A 68 -22.17 1.68 -3.21
CA GLY A 68 -22.74 1.33 -1.91
C GLY A 68 -22.58 -0.15 -1.54
N SER A 69 -21.83 -0.95 -2.30
CA SER A 69 -21.73 -2.41 -2.13
C SER A 69 -21.43 -2.81 -0.66
N PRO A 70 -22.38 -3.47 0.05
CA PRO A 70 -22.15 -3.94 1.41
C PRO A 70 -21.15 -5.10 1.43
N ARG A 71 -21.11 -5.91 0.38
CA ARG A 71 -20.15 -7.01 0.20
C ARG A 71 -18.71 -6.51 0.21
N ALA A 72 -18.40 -5.49 -0.60
CA ALA A 72 -17.05 -4.93 -0.66
C ALA A 72 -16.62 -4.34 0.68
N ARG A 73 -17.54 -3.70 1.40
CA ARG A 73 -17.31 -3.23 2.78
C ARG A 73 -16.96 -4.36 3.73
N GLN A 74 -17.77 -5.43 3.70
CA GLN A 74 -17.57 -6.59 4.55
C GLN A 74 -16.22 -7.27 4.29
N LEU A 75 -15.84 -7.45 3.02
CA LEU A 75 -14.53 -8.01 2.66
C LEU A 75 -13.36 -7.20 3.24
N ILE A 76 -13.46 -5.86 3.25
CA ILE A 76 -12.45 -4.98 3.85
C ILE A 76 -12.41 -5.16 5.36
N ASP A 77 -13.57 -5.09 6.01
CA ASP A 77 -13.69 -5.15 7.47
C ASP A 77 -13.24 -6.51 8.02
N ASP A 78 -13.61 -7.60 7.33
CA ASP A 78 -13.25 -8.98 7.67
C ASP A 78 -11.74 -9.21 7.50
N TRP A 79 -11.15 -8.71 6.40
CA TRP A 79 -9.71 -8.83 6.17
C TRP A 79 -8.92 -8.15 7.28
N PHE A 80 -9.23 -6.89 7.62
CA PHE A 80 -8.52 -6.19 8.71
C PHE A 80 -8.74 -6.86 10.06
N SER A 81 -9.95 -7.32 10.35
CA SER A 81 -10.26 -8.00 11.61
C SER A 81 -9.44 -9.29 11.76
N ALA A 82 -9.35 -10.10 10.70
CA ALA A 82 -8.55 -11.32 10.68
C ALA A 82 -7.06 -11.02 10.84
N ARG A 83 -6.52 -10.10 10.02
CA ARG A 83 -5.08 -9.75 10.08
C ARG A 83 -4.68 -9.12 11.42
N PHE A 84 -5.54 -8.30 12.03
CA PHE A 84 -5.25 -7.73 13.35
C PHE A 84 -5.31 -8.76 14.49
N ALA A 85 -6.15 -9.79 14.37
CA ALA A 85 -6.18 -10.88 15.33
C ALA A 85 -4.89 -11.72 15.30
N GLU A 86 -4.26 -11.85 14.14
CA GLU A 86 -2.95 -12.51 13.97
C GLU A 86 -1.77 -11.61 14.39
N GLY A 87 -1.96 -10.29 14.29
CA GLY A 87 -0.95 -9.28 14.54
C GLY A 87 -0.42 -8.68 13.24
N THR A 88 -0.04 -7.39 13.29
CA THR A 88 0.48 -6.71 12.10
C THR A 88 1.87 -7.20 11.76
N PRO A 89 2.24 -7.26 10.46
CA PRO A 89 3.57 -7.63 10.03
C PRO A 89 4.64 -6.62 10.46
N GLU A 90 5.89 -6.97 10.16
CA GLU A 90 6.99 -6.01 10.16
C GLU A 90 6.69 -4.83 9.23
N LYS A 91 7.14 -3.65 9.65
CA LYS A 91 6.88 -2.40 8.95
C LYS A 91 7.92 -2.18 7.87
N ASN A 92 7.48 -2.17 6.63
CA ASN A 92 8.28 -1.85 5.45
C ASN A 92 7.40 -1.04 4.48
N ILE A 93 7.95 -0.64 3.32
CA ILE A 93 7.20 0.21 2.38
C ILE A 93 5.94 -0.49 1.88
N ASN A 94 6.02 -1.79 1.57
CA ASN A 94 4.92 -2.57 1.02
C ASN A 94 3.80 -2.82 2.03
N THR A 95 4.15 -3.17 3.26
CA THR A 95 3.18 -3.51 4.31
C THR A 95 2.42 -2.30 4.85
N ALA A 96 2.89 -1.09 4.55
CA ALA A 96 2.17 0.15 4.84
C ALA A 96 0.95 0.38 3.95
N CYS A 97 0.91 -0.21 2.74
CA CYS A 97 -0.11 0.10 1.73
C CYS A 97 -1.57 -0.10 2.22
N PRO A 98 -1.93 -1.20 2.92
CA PRO A 98 -3.28 -1.39 3.44
C PRO A 98 -3.80 -0.26 4.35
N PHE A 99 -2.91 0.48 5.02
CA PHE A 99 -3.32 1.56 5.92
C PHE A 99 -3.96 2.74 5.20
N LEU A 100 -3.78 2.89 3.89
CA LEU A 100 -4.58 3.83 3.09
C LEU A 100 -6.07 3.51 3.22
N THR A 101 -6.45 2.26 2.94
CA THR A 101 -7.84 1.83 2.99
C THR A 101 -8.39 1.83 4.41
N LEU A 102 -7.58 1.40 5.40
CA LEU A 102 -7.99 1.43 6.80
C LEU A 102 -8.32 2.86 7.25
N ALA A 103 -7.50 3.84 6.88
CA ALA A 103 -7.72 5.24 7.23
C ALA A 103 -9.04 5.76 6.64
N LEU A 104 -9.27 5.49 5.35
CA LEU A 104 -10.48 5.93 4.65
C LEU A 104 -11.74 5.25 5.21
N ARG A 105 -11.67 3.96 5.53
CA ARG A 105 -12.78 3.23 6.16
C ARG A 105 -13.04 3.72 7.59
N TYR A 106 -12.00 4.02 8.35
CA TYR A 106 -12.11 4.64 9.68
C TYR A 106 -12.80 6.02 9.63
N GLN A 107 -12.55 6.83 8.60
CA GLN A 107 -13.25 8.11 8.42
C GLN A 107 -14.75 7.94 8.19
N GLN A 108 -15.16 6.87 7.49
CA GLN A 108 -16.59 6.58 7.27
C GLN A 108 -17.27 6.11 8.56
N GLU A 109 -16.56 5.31 9.37
CA GLU A 109 -17.09 4.72 10.60
C GLU A 109 -15.96 4.56 11.62
N PRO A 110 -15.79 5.53 12.54
CA PRO A 110 -14.71 5.49 13.50
C PRO A 110 -14.81 4.30 14.45
N ARG A 111 -13.73 3.52 14.54
CA ARG A 111 -13.58 2.42 15.51
C ARG A 111 -12.33 2.60 16.36
N SER A 112 -12.48 2.57 17.68
CA SER A 112 -11.39 2.87 18.63
C SER A 112 -10.21 1.91 18.51
N ASP A 113 -10.47 0.64 18.18
CA ASP A 113 -9.47 -0.40 17.93
C ASP A 113 -8.55 -0.06 16.75
N TRP A 114 -9.09 0.48 15.66
CA TRP A 114 -8.32 0.81 14.46
C TRP A 114 -7.42 2.04 14.62
N ARG A 115 -7.84 3.02 15.42
CA ARG A 115 -7.08 4.26 15.63
C ARG A 115 -5.66 3.99 16.12
N ALA A 116 -5.49 3.03 17.03
CA ALA A 116 -4.17 2.66 17.56
C ALA A 116 -3.24 2.10 16.48
N TYR A 117 -3.77 1.34 15.51
CA TYR A 117 -2.97 0.86 14.38
C TYR A 117 -2.58 2.00 13.44
N LEU A 118 -3.54 2.86 13.08
CA LEU A 118 -3.32 4.02 12.23
C LEU A 118 -2.25 4.97 12.80
N ASP A 119 -2.31 5.26 14.10
CA ASP A 119 -1.31 6.08 14.79
C ASP A 119 0.09 5.43 14.78
N ARG A 120 0.18 4.13 15.11
CA ARG A 120 1.46 3.40 15.15
C ARG A 120 2.13 3.31 13.78
N TRP A 121 1.35 3.06 12.72
CA TRP A 121 1.89 2.95 11.38
C TRP A 121 2.26 4.30 10.77
N GLY A 122 1.46 5.34 10.98
CA GLY A 122 1.84 6.70 10.57
C GLY A 122 3.12 7.19 11.25
N GLU A 123 3.29 6.92 12.55
CA GLU A 123 4.52 7.28 13.26
C GLU A 123 5.73 6.47 12.78
N ALA A 124 5.53 5.19 12.44
CA ALA A 124 6.59 4.37 11.89
C ALA A 124 7.05 4.86 10.51
N ILE A 125 6.13 5.19 9.60
CA ILE A 125 6.48 5.75 8.29
C ILE A 125 7.24 7.07 8.47
N TYR A 126 6.76 7.95 9.37
CA TYR A 126 7.37 9.26 9.58
C TYR A 126 8.76 9.19 10.25
N ARG A 127 8.95 8.36 11.28
CA ARG A 127 10.18 8.41 12.12
C ARG A 127 11.06 7.18 12.08
N GLN A 128 10.53 6.00 11.77
CA GLN A 128 11.22 4.73 11.99
C GLN A 128 11.72 4.10 10.69
N MET A 129 10.98 4.28 9.59
CA MET A 129 11.39 3.74 8.30
C MET A 129 12.73 4.37 7.86
N PRO A 130 13.69 3.56 7.38
CA PRO A 130 15.00 4.06 6.96
C PRO A 130 14.89 5.15 5.89
N ARG A 131 15.82 6.10 5.95
CA ARG A 131 15.95 7.19 5.01
C ARG A 131 17.24 7.05 4.21
N THR A 132 17.21 7.49 2.95
CA THR A 132 18.43 7.75 2.19
C THR A 132 19.14 8.99 2.74
N ASP A 133 20.36 9.26 2.26
CA ASP A 133 21.14 10.42 2.72
C ASP A 133 20.46 11.76 2.40
N GLU A 134 19.64 11.78 1.34
CA GLU A 134 18.80 12.92 0.92
C GLU A 134 17.42 12.91 1.62
N GLY A 135 17.29 12.19 2.75
CA GLY A 135 16.07 12.15 3.56
C GLY A 135 14.87 11.47 2.90
N CYS A 136 15.05 10.80 1.76
CA CYS A 136 13.96 10.10 1.08
C CYS A 136 13.63 8.80 1.80
N LEU A 137 12.36 8.38 1.80
CA LEU A 137 11.97 7.05 2.27
C LEU A 137 12.71 5.98 1.45
N GLN A 138 13.59 5.23 2.11
CA GLN A 138 14.28 4.12 1.46
C GLN A 138 13.27 3.00 1.17
N HIS A 139 13.37 2.37 0.00
CA HIS A 139 12.43 1.33 -0.42
C HIS A 139 12.67 -0.02 0.28
N VAL A 140 12.58 -0.07 1.60
CA VAL A 140 12.78 -1.30 2.38
C VAL A 140 11.62 -2.27 2.12
N THR A 141 11.96 -3.52 1.83
CA THR A 141 11.03 -4.65 1.68
C THR A 141 11.40 -5.76 2.67
N TYR A 142 10.68 -6.89 2.64
CA TYR A 142 11.09 -8.07 3.41
C TYR A 142 12.41 -8.70 2.93
N GLU A 143 12.68 -8.61 1.63
CA GLU A 143 13.83 -9.30 1.01
C GLU A 143 15.13 -8.50 1.13
N SER A 144 15.01 -7.18 1.10
CA SER A 144 16.17 -6.31 0.98
C SER A 144 15.92 -4.97 1.63
N ALA A 145 16.98 -4.44 2.23
CA ALA A 145 17.00 -3.08 2.72
C ALA A 145 16.93 -2.05 1.57
N HIS A 146 17.35 -2.41 0.36
CA HIS A 146 17.49 -1.49 -0.78
C HIS A 146 18.23 -0.21 -0.39
N GLN A 147 19.41 -0.39 0.23
CA GLN A 147 20.17 0.70 0.82
C GLN A 147 20.40 1.83 -0.18
N GLN A 148 20.07 3.07 0.20
CA GLN A 148 20.23 4.26 -0.64
C GLN A 148 19.47 4.17 -1.98
N GLN A 149 18.30 3.51 -2.00
CA GLN A 149 17.43 3.45 -3.17
C GLN A 149 16.04 4.00 -2.88
N ILE A 150 15.48 4.71 -3.86
CA ILE A 150 14.07 5.10 -3.93
C ILE A 150 13.44 4.53 -5.20
N TRP A 151 12.15 4.24 -5.11
CA TRP A 151 11.38 3.52 -6.12
C TRP A 151 10.05 4.25 -6.30
N ASP A 152 9.53 4.25 -7.52
CA ASP A 152 8.30 4.94 -7.90
C ASP A 152 7.10 4.59 -6.99
N ASP A 153 6.93 3.31 -6.70
CA ASP A 153 5.79 2.77 -5.98
C ASP A 153 5.76 3.17 -4.49
N THR A 154 6.90 3.60 -3.90
CA THR A 154 6.98 4.15 -2.54
C THR A 154 5.92 5.23 -2.29
N LEU A 155 5.64 6.04 -3.34
CA LEU A 155 4.64 7.09 -3.28
C LEU A 155 3.24 6.54 -3.00
N MET A 156 2.86 5.44 -3.64
CA MET A 156 1.57 4.79 -3.43
C MET A 156 1.55 3.95 -2.14
N MET A 157 2.64 3.21 -1.88
CA MET A 157 2.66 2.20 -0.81
C MET A 157 2.79 2.81 0.58
N ALA A 158 3.51 3.92 0.75
CA ALA A 158 3.76 4.50 2.08
C ALA A 158 3.44 6.00 2.17
N VAL A 159 3.76 6.78 1.13
CA VAL A 159 3.61 8.25 1.19
C VAL A 159 2.14 8.68 1.15
N LEU A 160 1.33 8.07 0.28
CA LEU A 160 -0.11 8.36 0.23
C LEU A 160 -0.84 7.97 1.53
N PRO A 161 -0.62 6.78 2.13
CA PRO A 161 -1.10 6.49 3.49
C PRO A 161 -0.69 7.57 4.50
N LEU A 162 0.59 7.97 4.53
CA LEU A 162 1.07 9.00 5.46
C LEU A 162 0.35 10.33 5.29
N ALA A 163 0.12 10.76 4.04
CA ALA A 163 -0.58 12.02 3.74
C ALA A 163 -2.02 11.99 4.26
N ILE A 164 -2.75 10.89 4.01
CA ILE A 164 -4.14 10.72 4.46
C ILE A 164 -4.21 10.70 5.99
N LEU A 165 -3.34 9.93 6.63
CA LEU A 165 -3.21 9.88 8.09
C LEU A 165 -2.90 11.25 8.68
N GLY A 166 -1.98 11.98 8.06
CA GLY A 166 -1.56 13.32 8.47
C GLY A 166 -2.72 14.31 8.45
N LYS A 167 -3.55 14.30 7.38
CA LYS A 167 -4.75 15.14 7.32
C LYS A 167 -5.82 14.70 8.31
N MET A 168 -6.07 13.40 8.42
CA MET A 168 -7.12 12.85 9.27
C MET A 168 -6.90 13.12 10.76
N PHE A 169 -5.64 13.06 11.23
CA PHE A 169 -5.28 13.28 12.64
C PHE A 169 -4.68 14.67 12.91
N ASP A 170 -4.79 15.60 11.97
CA ASP A 170 -4.24 16.96 12.06
C ASP A 170 -2.73 16.98 12.43
N LYS A 171 -1.97 16.03 11.88
CA LYS A 171 -0.52 15.93 12.06
C LYS A 171 0.19 16.61 10.90
N ARG A 172 0.28 17.94 10.95
CA ARG A 172 0.90 18.78 9.91
C ARG A 172 2.26 18.24 9.41
N ARG A 173 3.13 17.82 10.33
CA ARG A 173 4.45 17.25 10.00
C ARG A 173 4.41 16.00 9.10
N TRP A 174 3.38 15.17 9.21
CA TRP A 174 3.20 13.99 8.36
C TRP A 174 2.79 14.39 6.94
N VAL A 175 2.00 15.46 6.81
CA VAL A 175 1.62 16.02 5.50
C VAL A 175 2.82 16.70 4.84
N GLU A 176 3.62 17.46 5.59
CA GLU A 176 4.85 18.09 5.10
C GLU A 176 5.88 17.05 4.64
N GLU A 177 6.07 15.97 5.41
CA GLU A 177 6.89 14.84 4.99
C GLU A 177 6.37 14.23 3.69
N ALA A 178 5.06 14.01 3.57
CA ALA A 178 4.52 13.43 2.34
C ALA A 178 4.78 14.33 1.12
N ILE A 179 4.59 15.65 1.26
CA ILE A 179 4.91 16.63 0.21
C ILE A 179 6.39 16.56 -0.16
N TYR A 180 7.28 16.54 0.83
CA TYR A 180 8.72 16.40 0.62
C TYR A 180 9.06 15.14 -0.19
N GLN A 181 8.50 13.99 0.19
CA GLN A 181 8.73 12.73 -0.51
C GLN A 181 8.24 12.79 -1.96
N PHE A 182 7.07 13.37 -2.24
CA PHE A 182 6.59 13.57 -3.62
C PHE A 182 7.54 14.43 -4.45
N LEU A 183 8.04 15.54 -3.89
CA LEU A 183 8.96 16.44 -4.60
C LEU A 183 10.31 15.77 -4.88
N GLN A 184 10.86 15.02 -3.91
CA GLN A 184 12.11 14.29 -4.09
C GLN A 184 11.98 13.17 -5.13
N HIS A 185 10.92 12.37 -5.06
CA HIS A 185 10.70 11.29 -6.05
C HIS A 185 10.48 11.89 -7.45
N LEU A 186 9.73 12.99 -7.57
CA LEU A 186 9.63 13.72 -8.84
C LEU A 186 11.01 14.17 -9.34
N HIS A 187 11.84 14.75 -8.46
CA HIS A 187 13.17 15.24 -8.83
C HIS A 187 14.08 14.13 -9.36
N TYR A 188 14.13 12.99 -8.67
CA TYR A 188 15.06 11.91 -8.99
C TYR A 188 14.54 10.93 -10.04
N LEU A 189 13.23 10.69 -10.14
CA LEU A 189 12.67 9.66 -11.01
C LEU A 189 12.15 10.21 -12.34
N SER A 190 11.89 11.51 -12.48
CA SER A 190 11.35 12.05 -13.74
C SER A 190 12.38 12.06 -14.87
N ASP A 191 11.99 11.51 -16.01
CA ASP A 191 12.64 11.78 -17.29
C ASP A 191 12.01 13.01 -17.95
N ARG A 192 12.76 14.10 -18.02
CA ARG A 192 12.30 15.36 -18.60
C ARG A 192 12.13 15.31 -20.11
N GLN A 193 12.76 14.35 -20.80
CA GLN A 193 12.67 14.24 -22.25
C GLN A 193 11.36 13.59 -22.68
N SER A 194 11.00 12.45 -22.08
CA SER A 194 9.75 11.75 -22.39
C SER A 194 8.54 12.24 -21.58
N GLY A 195 8.78 12.82 -20.39
CA GLY A 195 7.73 13.09 -19.41
C GLY A 195 7.30 11.86 -18.59
N LEU A 196 7.95 10.71 -18.79
CA LEU A 196 7.76 9.49 -18.00
C LEU A 196 8.69 9.48 -16.78
N TRP A 197 8.60 8.42 -15.98
CA TRP A 197 9.41 8.21 -14.79
C TRP A 197 10.26 6.95 -14.96
N TYR A 198 11.50 6.99 -14.49
CA TYR A 198 12.31 5.80 -14.24
C TYR A 198 11.76 5.05 -13.03
N HIS A 199 11.97 3.73 -12.99
CA HIS A 199 11.43 2.90 -11.92
C HIS A 199 12.12 3.18 -10.57
N GLY A 200 13.45 3.29 -10.57
CA GLY A 200 14.22 3.57 -9.36
C GLY A 200 15.45 4.43 -9.55
N TRP A 201 15.95 4.96 -8.43
CA TRP A 201 17.16 5.76 -8.35
C TRP A 201 18.05 5.29 -7.19
N HIS A 202 19.34 5.11 -7.46
CA HIS A 202 20.31 4.73 -6.46
C HIS A 202 21.28 5.88 -6.15
N PHE A 203 21.28 6.37 -4.91
CA PHE A 203 22.09 7.52 -4.50
C PHE A 203 23.60 7.22 -4.45
N ALA A 204 24.01 5.99 -4.11
CA ALA A 204 25.43 5.64 -4.02
C ALA A 204 26.12 5.71 -5.39
N GLY A 205 25.47 5.18 -6.44
CA GLY A 205 25.98 5.21 -7.81
C GLY A 205 25.50 6.42 -8.62
N ARG A 206 24.54 7.18 -8.11
CA ARG A 206 23.88 8.32 -8.77
C ARG A 206 23.38 7.99 -10.17
N HIS A 207 22.66 6.87 -10.28
CA HIS A 207 22.07 6.41 -11.54
C HIS A 207 20.66 5.89 -11.34
N HIS A 208 19.87 5.94 -12.40
CA HIS A 208 18.60 5.22 -12.51
C HIS A 208 18.83 3.73 -12.68
N PHE A 209 17.85 2.91 -12.31
CA PHE A 209 17.86 1.48 -12.56
C PHE A 209 16.45 0.95 -12.84
N ALA A 210 16.44 -0.27 -13.40
CA ALA A 210 15.29 -1.01 -13.90
C ALA A 210 14.62 -0.36 -15.12
#